data_AF-A0A3P7JQA5-F1
#
_entry.id   AF-A0A3P7JQA5-F1
#
_cell.length_a   1.000
_cell.length_b   1.000
_cell.length_c   1.000
_cell.angle_alpha   90.00
_cell.angle_beta   90.00
_cell.angle_gamma   90.00
#
_symmetry.space_group_name_H-M   'P 1'
#
loop_
_entity.id
_entity.type
_entity.pdbx_description
1 polymer ?
#
loop_
_entity_poly.entity_id
_entity_poly.type
_entity_poly.pdbx_seq_one_letter_code
_entity_poly.pdbx_strand_id
1 'polypeptide(L)'
;MVNASRNCTRDTDIIDQLLNGTGYNKFRIPQNDGMTVTVEIWIQAITSVDEMTNDFDMDIYITERWLDPALNFENLSPCKGIEIGGLANGSATAQATIRNFKRMSKEDK
;
A
#
# COMPACT_ATOMS: atom_id res chain seq x y z
N MET A 1 12.92 -38.64 1.13
CA MET A 1 12.25 -37.90 2.23
C MET A 1 13.25 -36.88 2.75
N VAL A 2 13.03 -35.59 2.49
CA VAL A 2 13.81 -34.51 3.14
C VAL A 2 12.80 -33.72 3.97
N ASN A 3 12.70 -34.09 5.25
CA ASN A 3 11.90 -33.39 6.23
C ASN A 3 12.82 -32.39 6.94
N ALA A 4 12.99 -31.23 6.32
CA ALA A 4 13.50 -30.06 7.04
C ALA A 4 12.28 -29.39 7.65
N SER A 5 12.05 -29.62 8.93
CA SER A 5 11.19 -28.76 9.77
C SER A 5 11.80 -27.36 9.74
N ARG A 6 11.44 -26.59 8.71
CA ARG A 6 11.72 -25.17 8.63
C ARG A 6 10.90 -24.53 9.75
N ASN A 7 11.57 -24.13 10.84
CA ASN A 7 11.01 -23.25 11.87
C ASN A 7 10.78 -21.88 11.21
N CYS A 8 9.70 -21.79 10.45
CA CYS A 8 9.29 -20.57 9.78
C CYS A 8 7.84 -20.28 10.16
N THR A 9 7.50 -19.01 10.19
CA THR A 9 6.18 -18.52 10.56
C THR A 9 5.32 -18.39 9.32
N ARG A 10 4.05 -18.80 9.40
CA ARG A 10 3.11 -18.68 8.28
C ARG A 10 2.68 -17.23 8.13
N ASP A 11 2.33 -16.87 6.90
CA ASP A 11 1.87 -15.52 6.55
C ASP A 11 0.70 -15.06 7.47
N THR A 12 -0.24 -15.95 7.78
CA THR A 12 -1.39 -15.66 8.68
C THR A 12 -0.95 -15.28 10.09
N ASP A 13 0.00 -16.05 10.64
CA ASP A 13 0.46 -15.88 12.02
C ASP A 13 1.28 -14.57 12.14
N ILE A 14 2.02 -14.21 11.08
CA ILE A 14 2.72 -12.92 10.97
C ILE A 14 1.73 -11.77 10.97
N ILE A 15 0.68 -11.83 10.13
CA ILE A 15 -0.33 -10.77 10.05
C ILE A 15 -1.06 -10.60 11.38
N ASP A 16 -1.44 -11.70 12.04
CA ASP A 16 -2.08 -11.65 13.35
C ASP A 16 -1.15 -11.03 14.41
N GLN A 17 0.13 -11.39 14.40
CA GLN A 17 1.11 -10.79 15.31
C GLN A 17 1.29 -9.30 15.06
N LEU A 18 1.40 -8.87 13.80
CA LEU A 18 1.56 -7.47 13.45
C LEU A 18 0.32 -6.64 13.82
N LEU A 19 -0.88 -7.09 13.45
CA LEU A 19 -2.11 -6.29 13.59
C LEU A 19 -2.72 -6.36 14.99
N ASN A 20 -2.65 -7.53 15.66
CA ASN A 20 -3.29 -7.74 16.96
C ASN A 20 -2.26 -7.88 18.10
N GLY A 21 -1.06 -8.40 17.82
CA GLY A 21 -0.05 -8.71 18.84
C GLY A 21 0.85 -7.53 19.25
N THR A 22 1.02 -6.52 18.41
CA THR A 22 1.92 -5.37 18.70
C THR A 22 1.20 -4.12 19.23
N GLY A 23 -0.13 -4.10 19.20
CA GLY A 23 -0.93 -2.89 19.49
C GLY A 23 -0.95 -1.89 18.32
N TYR A 24 -0.72 -2.36 17.09
CA TYR A 24 -0.80 -1.55 15.88
C TYR A 24 -2.14 -0.82 15.76
N ASN A 25 -2.08 0.49 15.53
CA ASN A 25 -3.26 1.33 15.35
C ASN A 25 -3.35 1.81 13.89
N LYS A 26 -4.23 1.17 13.12
CA LYS A 26 -4.48 1.50 11.70
C LYS A 26 -5.01 2.93 11.44
N PHE A 27 -5.44 3.64 12.47
CA PHE A 27 -5.93 5.03 12.37
C PHE A 27 -4.85 6.05 12.72
N ARG A 28 -3.64 5.61 13.08
CA ARG A 28 -2.52 6.47 13.41
C ARG A 28 -1.50 6.43 12.28
N ILE A 29 -0.98 7.61 11.94
CA ILE A 29 0.16 7.70 11.03
C ILE A 29 1.41 7.05 11.66
N PRO A 30 2.26 6.36 10.87
CA PRO A 30 3.41 5.62 11.39
C PRO A 30 4.42 6.47 12.18
N GLN A 31 4.58 7.74 11.84
CA GLN A 31 5.54 8.68 12.46
C GLN A 31 4.87 10.01 12.74
N ASN A 32 5.21 10.65 13.87
CA ASN A 32 4.61 11.93 14.28
C ASN A 32 5.05 13.10 13.36
N ASP A 33 6.23 12.99 12.74
CA ASP A 33 6.81 14.03 11.89
C ASP A 33 6.38 13.91 10.41
N GLY A 34 5.45 12.99 10.12
CA GLY A 34 4.98 12.69 8.77
C GLY A 34 5.73 11.54 8.11
N MET A 35 5.30 11.19 6.89
CA MET A 35 5.87 10.10 6.11
C MET A 35 5.87 10.44 4.63
N THR A 36 6.78 9.84 3.87
CA THR A 36 6.77 9.94 2.41
C THR A 36 5.76 8.97 1.83
N VAL A 37 4.81 9.51 1.07
CA VAL A 37 3.81 8.72 0.34
C VAL A 37 4.15 8.77 -1.15
N THR A 38 4.28 7.61 -1.77
CA THR A 38 4.35 7.49 -3.22
C THR A 38 2.94 7.31 -3.77
N VAL A 39 2.52 8.21 -4.65
CA VAL A 39 1.21 8.18 -5.30
C VAL A 39 1.38 7.83 -6.77
N GLU A 40 0.66 6.82 -7.22
CA GLU A 40 0.62 6.36 -8.60
C GLU A 40 -0.81 6.44 -9.13
N ILE A 41 -0.98 7.05 -10.30
CA ILE A 41 -2.29 7.30 -10.90
C ILE A 41 -2.38 6.54 -12.21
N TRP A 42 -3.37 5.67 -12.32
CA TRP A 42 -3.74 4.98 -13.54
C TRP A 42 -5.07 5.51 -14.05
N ILE A 43 -5.08 6.07 -15.25
CA ILE A 43 -6.30 6.55 -15.90
C ILE A 43 -6.95 5.39 -16.64
N GLN A 44 -8.20 5.09 -16.32
CA GLN A 44 -8.97 4.07 -17.04
C GLN A 44 -9.64 4.64 -18.28
N ALA A 45 -10.32 5.76 -18.10
CA ALA A 45 -11.10 6.41 -19.15
C ALA A 45 -11.33 7.89 -18.82
N ILE A 46 -11.44 8.68 -19.88
CA ILE A 46 -12.01 10.04 -19.82
C ILE A 46 -13.45 9.89 -20.31
N THR A 47 -14.40 10.26 -19.47
CA THR A 47 -15.83 9.97 -19.66
C THR A 47 -16.59 11.13 -20.28
N SER A 48 -16.18 12.37 -19.98
CA SER A 48 -16.76 13.59 -20.54
C SER A 48 -15.71 14.69 -20.61
N VAL A 49 -15.82 15.54 -21.62
CA VAL A 49 -15.02 16.74 -21.80
C VAL A 49 -15.97 17.89 -22.09
N ASP A 50 -15.91 18.94 -21.29
CA ASP A 50 -16.58 20.21 -21.54
C ASP A 50 -15.53 21.22 -22.02
N GLU A 51 -15.53 21.48 -23.32
CA GLU A 51 -14.59 22.42 -23.94
C GLU A 51 -14.89 23.88 -23.58
N MET A 52 -16.14 24.21 -23.25
CA MET A 52 -16.54 25.57 -22.90
C MET A 52 -16.01 25.96 -21.52
N THR A 53 -16.04 25.02 -20.57
CA THR A 53 -15.50 25.22 -19.21
C THR A 53 -14.06 24.72 -19.04
N ASN A 54 -13.54 23.96 -20.00
CA ASN A 54 -12.27 23.22 -19.90
C ASN A 54 -12.25 22.20 -18.75
N ASP A 55 -13.40 21.57 -18.48
CA ASP A 55 -13.53 20.52 -17.48
C ASP A 55 -13.52 19.13 -18.11
N PHE A 56 -13.00 18.16 -17.38
CA PHE A 56 -13.09 16.77 -17.78
C PHE A 56 -13.36 15.86 -16.59
N ASP A 57 -14.15 14.82 -16.86
CA ASP A 57 -14.58 13.81 -15.91
C ASP A 57 -13.84 12.50 -16.23
N MET A 58 -13.17 11.91 -15.23
CA MET A 58 -12.32 10.72 -15.42
C MET A 58 -12.59 9.61 -14.40
N ASP A 59 -12.40 8.38 -14.88
CA ASP A 59 -12.28 7.18 -14.06
C ASP A 59 -10.80 6.88 -13.82
N ILE A 60 -10.36 6.97 -12.56
CA ILE A 60 -8.96 6.75 -12.18
C ILE A 60 -8.82 5.71 -11.06
N TYR A 61 -7.72 4.97 -11.11
CA TYR A 61 -7.17 4.28 -9.95
C TYR A 61 -6.03 5.09 -9.38
N ILE A 62 -6.13 5.42 -8.09
CA ILE A 62 -5.04 6.00 -7.33
C ILE A 62 -4.50 4.89 -6.45
N THR A 63 -3.20 4.65 -6.52
CA THR A 63 -2.48 3.75 -5.62
C THR A 63 -1.50 4.55 -4.78
N GLU A 64 -1.66 4.48 -3.47
CA GLU A 64 -0.80 5.14 -2.50
C GLU A 64 0.03 4.08 -1.80
N ARG A 65 1.32 4.33 -1.63
CA ARG A 65 2.25 3.44 -0.94
C ARG A 65 3.12 4.22 0.01
N TRP A 66 3.29 3.70 1.22
CA TRP A 66 4.23 4.25 2.20
C TRP A 66 4.88 3.12 3.00
N LEU A 67 6.03 3.44 3.59
CA LEU A 67 6.75 2.55 4.49
C LEU A 67 6.21 2.72 5.91
N ASP A 68 5.78 1.62 6.53
CA ASP A 68 5.31 1.59 7.91
C ASP A 68 6.25 0.74 8.77
N PRO A 69 7.11 1.35 9.62
CA PRO A 69 8.03 0.61 10.48
C PRO A 69 7.33 -0.36 11.45
N ALA A 70 6.07 -0.10 11.82
CA ALA A 70 5.33 -0.95 12.73
C ALA A 70 4.86 -2.26 12.06
N LEU A 71 4.90 -2.33 10.74
CA LEU A 71 4.58 -3.53 9.96
C LEU A 71 5.85 -4.31 9.55
N ASN A 72 6.99 -4.07 10.21
CA ASN A 72 8.21 -4.84 9.99
C ASN A 72 8.10 -6.26 10.57
N PHE A 73 8.38 -7.27 9.76
CA PHE A 73 8.32 -8.69 10.08
C PHE A 73 9.64 -9.44 9.83
N GLU A 74 10.77 -8.74 9.61
CA GLU A 74 12.09 -9.38 9.41
C GLU A 74 12.43 -10.39 10.50
N ASN A 75 12.11 -10.06 11.75
CA ASN A 75 12.37 -10.91 12.92
C ASN A 75 11.37 -12.07 13.09
N LEU A 76 10.33 -12.16 12.26
CA LEU A 76 9.29 -13.19 12.37
C LEU A 76 9.55 -14.42 11.49
N SER A 77 10.66 -14.47 10.75
CA SER A 77 11.11 -15.66 9.99
C SER A 77 10.02 -16.26 9.06
N PRO A 78 9.54 -15.53 8.04
CA PRO A 78 8.47 -16.00 7.16
C PRO A 78 8.83 -17.28 6.38
N CYS A 79 7.86 -18.17 6.20
CA CYS A 79 8.03 -19.42 5.44
C CYS A 79 8.25 -19.24 3.95
N LYS A 80 7.79 -18.12 3.39
CA LYS A 80 8.08 -17.71 2.02
C LYS A 80 9.09 -16.57 2.07
N GLY A 81 10.21 -16.72 1.37
CA GLY A 81 11.00 -15.56 0.97
C GLY A 81 10.12 -14.72 0.04
N ILE A 82 9.60 -13.60 0.52
CA ILE A 82 8.84 -12.67 -0.32
C ILE A 82 9.86 -11.95 -1.19
N GLU A 83 10.08 -12.45 -2.40
CA GLU A 83 10.66 -11.66 -3.49
C GLU A 83 9.49 -11.14 -4.34
N ILE A 84 8.92 -10.00 -3.96
CA ILE A 84 7.97 -9.27 -4.80
C ILE A 84 8.58 -7.89 -5.08
N GLY A 85 9.03 -7.68 -6.32
CA GLY A 85 9.31 -6.34 -6.85
C GLY A 85 10.51 -5.58 -6.25
N GLY A 86 11.59 -6.27 -5.87
CA GLY A 86 12.87 -5.60 -5.56
C GLY A 86 13.00 -4.96 -4.17
N LEU A 87 12.09 -5.22 -3.24
CA LEU A 87 12.28 -4.89 -1.83
C LEU A 87 12.62 -6.17 -1.05
N ALA A 88 13.92 -6.43 -0.95
CA ALA A 88 14.43 -7.46 -0.07
C ALA A 88 14.45 -6.94 1.38
N ASN A 89 14.02 -7.82 2.29
CA ASN A 89 14.16 -7.76 3.75
C ASN A 89 12.98 -7.10 4.48
N GLY A 90 12.10 -8.00 4.95
CA GLY A 90 10.95 -7.93 5.87
C GLY A 90 10.29 -6.64 6.35
N SER A 91 10.42 -5.50 5.69
CA SER A 91 9.54 -4.35 5.94
C SER A 91 8.31 -4.43 5.04
N ALA A 92 7.11 -4.44 5.62
CA ALA A 92 5.88 -4.33 4.84
C ALA A 92 5.59 -2.85 4.52
N THR A 93 5.12 -2.60 3.30
CA THR A 93 4.53 -1.32 2.91
C THR A 93 3.02 -1.39 3.10
N ALA A 94 2.42 -0.30 3.57
CA ALA A 94 0.98 -0.15 3.52
C ALA A 94 0.60 0.45 2.17
N GLN A 95 -0.42 -0.15 1.54
CA GLN A 95 -0.90 0.25 0.22
C GLN A 95 -2.42 0.37 0.23
N ALA A 96 -2.91 1.48 -0.34
CA ALA A 96 -4.33 1.70 -0.59
C ALA A 96 -4.52 1.95 -2.09
N THR A 97 -5.48 1.26 -2.70
CA THR A 97 -5.91 1.53 -4.07
C THR A 97 -7.37 1.93 -4.07
N ILE A 98 -7.65 3.15 -4.53
CA ILE A 98 -8.99 3.73 -4.56
C ILE A 98 -9.40 3.94 -6.01
N ARG A 99 -10.56 3.42 -6.40
CA ARG A 99 -11.22 3.75 -7.66
C ARG A 99 -12.14 4.94 -7.42
N ASN A 100 -11.83 6.08 -8.02
CA ASN A 100 -12.63 7.29 -7.87
C ASN A 100 -13.01 7.85 -9.24
N PHE A 101 -14.20 8.44 -9.29
CA PHE A 101 -14.57 9.38 -10.33
C PHE A 101 -14.07 10.77 -9.90
N LYS A 102 -13.25 11.41 -10.71
CA LYS A 102 -12.69 12.74 -10.41
C LYS A 102 -13.01 13.69 -11.55
N ARG A 103 -13.65 14.81 -11.21
CA ARG A 103 -13.72 16.01 -12.04
C ARG A 103 -12.46 16.85 -11.82
N MET A 104 -11.83 17.30 -12.90
CA MET A 104 -10.66 18.17 -12.84
C MET A 104 -10.88 19.40 -13.71
N SER A 105 -10.67 20.59 -13.13
CA SER A 105 -10.73 21.88 -13.83
C SER A 105 -9.33 22.40 -14.12
N LYS A 106 -9.21 23.24 -15.14
CA LYS A 106 -8.00 24.00 -15.45
C LYS A 106 -7.56 24.94 -14.32
N GLU A 107 -8.47 25.36 -13.44
CA GLU A 107 -8.18 26.21 -12.28
C GLU A 107 -7.59 25.45 -11.08
N ASP A 108 -7.53 24.11 -11.14
CA ASP A 108 -6.93 23.26 -10.08
C ASP A 108 -5.38 23.23 -10.13
N LYS A 109 -4.73 24.14 -10.87
CA LYS A 109 -3.27 24.32 -10.97
C LYS A 109 -2.80 25.65 -10.40
#